data_AF-A0A8C6FVT8-F1
#
_entry.id   AF-A0A8C6FVT8-F1
#
_cell.length_a   1.000
_cell.length_b   1.000
_cell.length_c   1.000
_cell.angle_alpha   90.00
_cell.angle_beta   90.00
_cell.angle_gamma   90.00
#
_symmetry.space_group_name_H-M   'P 1'
#
loop_
_entity.id
_entity.type
_entity.pdbx_description
1 polymer ?
#
loop_
_entity_poly.entity_id
_entity_poly.type
_entity_poly.pdbx_seq_one_letter_code
_entity_poly.pdbx_strand_id
1 'polypeptide(L)'
;MGRCCFYAVGTLSLLLLVTSITLLVARVFQKAVDQKIEKNIVLRNGSETFDSWKKPPLPVYTQFYFFNVTNPEEILNGETPRLEEVGPYTYRSLDWWTADECNMINGTDGDSFHPLITKDEVLYVFPSDFCRSVYITFSDFESVQGLPALRYKVPAEILANTSDNAGFCIPKGNCLGSGVLNVSVCKNGAPIIMSFPHFYQADEKFVSAIEGMHPNKEYHETFVDINPLTGIILRAAKRFQINVYVRKLDDFIETGNIQTLVFPVMYINESVLIDKETASRLKSVINTTLIVTNIPYIIMALGVFFGLIFTWLACRGQGSTDEGTADERAPLIRT
;
A
#
# COMPACT_ATOMS: atom_id res chain seq x y z
N MET A 1 -25.12 51.89 21.16
CA MET A 1 -25.06 50.46 20.75
C MET A 1 -23.96 50.16 19.71
N GLY A 2 -23.63 51.06 18.77
CA GLY A 2 -22.65 50.78 17.69
C GLY A 2 -21.18 50.57 18.10
N ARG A 3 -20.66 51.32 19.08
CA ARG A 3 -19.24 51.21 19.49
C ARG A 3 -18.89 49.86 20.15
N CYS A 4 -19.83 49.27 20.89
CA CYS A 4 -19.62 47.98 21.55
C CYS A 4 -19.57 46.84 20.52
N CYS A 5 -20.44 46.89 19.51
CA CYS A 5 -20.46 45.92 18.41
C CYS A 5 -19.18 45.99 17.58
N PHE A 6 -18.65 47.19 17.35
CA PHE A 6 -17.40 47.41 16.61
C PHE A 6 -16.18 46.75 17.30
N TYR A 7 -15.97 47.01 18.59
CA TYR A 7 -14.86 46.37 19.32
C TYR A 7 -15.05 44.86 19.48
N ALA A 8 -16.29 44.38 19.60
CA ALA A 8 -16.59 42.96 19.66
C ALA A 8 -16.19 42.20 18.37
N VAL A 9 -16.37 42.81 17.19
CA VAL A 9 -15.95 42.19 15.91
C VAL A 9 -14.43 42.10 15.81
N GLY A 10 -13.70 43.14 16.24
CA GLY A 10 -12.24 43.16 16.24
C GLY A 10 -11.63 42.14 17.22
N THR A 11 -12.16 42.05 18.44
CA THR A 11 -11.69 41.06 19.43
C THR A 11 -12.02 39.62 19.01
N LEU A 12 -13.19 39.39 18.39
CA LEU A 12 -13.56 38.09 17.85
C LEU A 12 -12.63 37.65 16.72
N SER A 13 -12.31 38.55 15.77
CA SER A 13 -11.36 38.28 14.68
C SER A 13 -9.98 37.88 15.23
N LEU A 14 -9.43 38.65 16.18
CA LEU A 14 -8.14 38.34 16.78
C LEU A 14 -8.15 36.98 17.51
N LEU A 15 -9.21 36.70 18.26
CA LEU A 15 -9.35 35.43 18.98
C LEU A 15 -9.43 34.23 18.03
N LEU A 16 -10.17 34.35 16.92
CA LEU A 16 -10.25 33.30 15.89
C LEU A 16 -8.90 33.07 15.20
N LEU A 17 -8.14 34.13 14.90
CA LEU A 17 -6.82 34.00 14.29
C LEU A 17 -5.80 33.35 15.24
N VAL A 18 -5.74 33.81 16.49
CA VAL A 18 -4.83 33.24 17.50
C VAL A 18 -5.16 31.77 17.78
N THR A 19 -6.44 31.44 17.94
CA THR A 19 -6.87 30.05 18.17
C THR A 19 -6.56 29.16 16.96
N SER A 20 -6.84 29.62 15.73
CA SER A 20 -6.50 28.88 14.51
C SER A 20 -5.00 28.60 14.38
N ILE A 21 -4.16 29.63 14.55
CA ILE A 21 -2.69 29.48 14.48
C ILE A 21 -2.21 28.50 15.56
N THR A 22 -2.73 28.61 16.78
CA THR A 22 -2.37 27.71 17.88
C THR A 22 -2.75 26.26 17.55
N LEU A 23 -3.95 26.02 17.03
CA LEU A 23 -4.44 24.70 16.64
C LEU A 23 -3.62 24.09 15.48
N LEU A 24 -3.19 24.91 14.52
CA LEU A 24 -2.34 24.51 13.40
C LEU A 24 -0.92 24.15 13.85
N VAL A 25 -0.28 25.04 14.61
CA VAL A 25 1.09 24.83 15.10
C VAL A 25 1.15 23.61 16.01
N ALA A 26 0.15 23.42 16.88
CA ALA A 26 0.07 22.25 17.74
C ALA A 26 -0.38 20.97 17.02
N ARG A 27 -0.80 21.04 15.74
CA ARG A 27 -1.33 19.93 14.92
C ARG A 27 -2.42 19.11 15.64
N VAL A 28 -3.30 19.77 16.40
CA VAL A 28 -4.26 19.09 17.29
C VAL A 28 -5.19 18.16 16.52
N PHE A 29 -5.82 18.65 15.46
CA PHE A 29 -6.77 17.87 14.68
C PHE A 29 -6.09 16.77 13.84
N GLN A 30 -4.89 17.02 13.32
CA GLN A 30 -4.11 15.99 12.62
C GLN A 30 -3.78 14.84 13.57
N LYS A 31 -3.17 15.14 14.73
CA LYS A 31 -2.85 14.10 15.74
C LYS A 31 -4.10 13.36 16.22
N ALA A 32 -5.22 14.05 16.42
CA ALA A 32 -6.46 13.41 16.85
C ALA A 32 -7.00 12.43 15.79
N VAL A 33 -6.92 12.81 14.52
CA VAL A 33 -7.29 11.95 13.38
C VAL A 33 -6.35 10.77 13.25
N ASP A 34 -5.04 11.01 13.25
CA ASP A 34 -4.01 9.97 13.12
C ASP A 34 -4.19 8.93 14.22
N GLN A 35 -4.31 9.37 15.48
CA GLN A 35 -4.60 8.49 16.61
C GLN A 35 -5.94 7.75 16.48
N LYS A 36 -6.95 8.36 15.87
CA LYS A 36 -8.25 7.71 15.67
C LYS A 36 -8.16 6.63 14.60
N ILE A 37 -7.42 6.89 13.52
CA ILE A 37 -7.16 5.94 12.44
C ILE A 37 -6.34 4.76 12.98
N GLU A 38 -5.20 5.04 13.63
CA GLU A 38 -4.35 4.01 14.24
C GLU A 38 -5.10 3.15 15.24
N LYS A 39 -6.03 3.71 16.04
CA LYS A 39 -6.84 2.95 17.00
C LYS A 39 -7.99 2.16 16.36
N ASN A 40 -8.54 2.66 15.25
CA ASN A 40 -9.66 2.00 14.57
C ASN A 40 -9.16 0.88 13.65
N ILE A 41 -7.97 1.04 13.05
CA ILE A 41 -7.31 0.06 12.17
C ILE A 41 -6.43 -0.86 13.03
N VAL A 42 -7.05 -1.52 14.02
CA VAL A 42 -6.40 -2.50 14.88
C VAL A 42 -7.18 -3.80 14.78
N LEU A 43 -6.49 -4.92 14.68
CA LEU A 43 -7.09 -6.26 14.76
C LEU A 43 -7.52 -6.55 16.21
N ARG A 44 -8.69 -6.03 16.59
CA ARG A 44 -9.33 -6.28 17.87
C ARG A 44 -10.76 -6.78 17.67
N ASN A 45 -11.11 -7.84 18.38
CA ASN A 45 -12.45 -8.43 18.34
C ASN A 45 -13.53 -7.35 18.62
N GLY A 46 -14.45 -7.15 17.66
CA GLY A 46 -15.48 -6.09 17.68
C GLY A 46 -15.18 -4.82 16.89
N SER A 47 -14.04 -4.72 16.18
CA SER A 47 -13.73 -3.61 15.26
C SER A 47 -14.10 -3.95 13.80
N GLU A 48 -14.51 -2.94 13.01
CA GLU A 48 -14.80 -3.13 11.58
C GLU A 48 -13.59 -3.63 10.79
N THR A 49 -12.37 -3.22 11.16
CA THR A 49 -11.13 -3.72 10.55
C THR A 49 -10.90 -5.20 10.87
N PHE A 50 -11.19 -5.66 12.09
CA PHE A 50 -11.11 -7.08 12.42
C PHE A 50 -12.16 -7.91 11.67
N ASP A 51 -13.39 -7.41 11.54
CA ASP A 51 -14.43 -8.08 10.77
C ASP A 51 -14.08 -8.14 9.28
N SER A 52 -13.51 -7.06 8.75
CA SER A 52 -13.01 -6.99 7.37
C SER A 52 -11.77 -7.87 7.17
N TRP A 53 -10.88 -8.01 8.15
CA TRP A 53 -9.74 -8.92 8.05
C TRP A 53 -10.18 -10.39 8.14
N LYS A 54 -11.14 -10.70 9.01
CA LYS A 54 -11.68 -12.05 9.20
C LYS A 54 -12.55 -12.50 8.03
N LYS A 55 -13.28 -11.58 7.41
CA LYS A 55 -14.15 -11.79 6.24
C LYS A 55 -13.93 -10.63 5.27
N PRO A 56 -12.85 -10.67 4.47
CA PRO A 56 -12.57 -9.58 3.54
C PRO A 56 -13.73 -9.40 2.57
N PRO A 57 -14.22 -8.15 2.38
CA PRO A 57 -15.30 -7.86 1.44
C PRO A 57 -14.89 -8.12 -0.02
N LEU A 58 -13.59 -8.31 -0.25
CA LEU A 58 -12.97 -8.75 -1.48
C LEU A 58 -12.50 -10.20 -1.27
N PRO A 59 -12.93 -11.18 -2.09
CA PRO A 59 -12.61 -12.58 -1.84
C PRO A 59 -11.12 -12.86 -2.15
N VAL A 60 -10.33 -13.09 -1.10
CA VAL A 60 -8.97 -13.66 -1.19
C VAL A 60 -8.88 -14.72 -0.08
N TYR A 61 -8.48 -15.94 -0.44
CA TYR A 61 -8.36 -17.07 0.47
C TYR A 61 -6.95 -17.64 0.39
N THR A 62 -6.26 -17.81 1.51
CA THR A 62 -5.20 -18.81 1.64
C THR A 62 -5.12 -19.31 3.07
N GLN A 63 -5.49 -20.57 3.26
CA GLN A 63 -5.33 -21.34 4.49
C GLN A 63 -4.81 -22.72 4.09
N PHE A 64 -3.68 -23.14 4.64
CA PHE A 64 -3.07 -24.41 4.30
C PHE A 64 -3.63 -25.51 5.20
N TYR A 65 -4.53 -26.30 4.62
CA TYR A 65 -5.05 -27.55 5.17
C TYR A 65 -4.53 -28.68 4.29
N PHE A 66 -3.86 -29.66 4.89
CA PHE A 66 -3.38 -30.84 4.18
C PHE A 66 -4.33 -32.00 4.43
N PHE A 67 -4.52 -32.86 3.43
CA PHE A 67 -5.24 -34.12 3.60
C PHE A 67 -4.23 -35.26 3.79
N ASN A 68 -4.10 -35.73 5.03
CA ASN A 68 -3.33 -36.91 5.37
C ASN A 68 -4.06 -38.16 4.86
N VAL A 69 -3.40 -38.99 4.06
CA VAL A 69 -3.95 -40.24 3.52
C VAL A 69 -3.76 -41.34 4.56
N THR A 70 -4.85 -41.93 5.04
CA THR A 70 -4.81 -42.92 6.13
C THR A 70 -4.85 -44.37 5.66
N ASN A 71 -5.12 -44.63 4.37
CA ASN A 71 -5.22 -45.96 3.77
C ASN A 71 -4.52 -46.09 2.39
N PRO A 72 -3.21 -45.77 2.28
CA PRO A 72 -2.52 -45.74 1.00
C PRO A 72 -2.49 -47.11 0.28
N GLU A 73 -2.31 -48.22 1.00
CA GLU A 73 -2.21 -49.56 0.40
C GLU A 73 -3.55 -50.05 -0.17
N GLU A 74 -4.65 -49.74 0.49
CA GLU A 74 -5.99 -50.11 0.04
C GLU A 74 -6.42 -49.28 -1.18
N ILE A 75 -5.99 -48.02 -1.25
CA ILE A 75 -6.18 -47.18 -2.44
C ILE A 75 -5.50 -47.81 -3.66
N LEU A 76 -4.28 -48.35 -3.49
CA LEU A 76 -3.55 -49.03 -4.57
C LEU A 76 -4.26 -50.31 -5.04
N ASN A 77 -5.10 -50.91 -4.20
CA ASN A 77 -5.91 -52.08 -4.52
C ASN A 77 -7.33 -51.73 -5.03
N GLY A 78 -7.63 -50.44 -5.27
CA GLY A 78 -8.88 -49.98 -5.86
C GLY A 78 -9.98 -49.59 -4.86
N GLU A 79 -9.66 -49.51 -3.56
CA GLU A 79 -10.61 -49.06 -2.55
C GLU A 79 -10.72 -47.52 -2.48
N THR A 80 -11.78 -47.03 -1.84
CA THR A 80 -12.03 -45.59 -1.69
C THR A 80 -11.00 -44.92 -0.76
N PRO A 81 -10.38 -43.80 -1.15
CA PRO A 81 -9.45 -43.05 -0.30
C PRO A 81 -10.09 -42.50 0.99
N ARG A 82 -9.36 -42.59 2.10
CA ARG A 82 -9.69 -42.01 3.42
C ARG A 82 -8.69 -40.93 3.77
N LEU A 83 -9.20 -39.71 3.93
CA LEU A 83 -8.41 -38.51 4.17
C LEU A 83 -8.74 -37.90 5.54
N GLU A 84 -7.73 -37.39 6.23
CA GLU A 84 -7.86 -36.62 7.47
C GLU A 84 -7.24 -35.23 7.28
N GLU A 85 -7.98 -34.18 7.62
CA GLU A 85 -7.48 -32.80 7.52
C GLU A 85 -6.46 -32.51 8.63
N VAL A 86 -5.27 -32.01 8.26
CA VAL A 86 -4.20 -31.65 9.20
C VAL A 86 -3.75 -30.21 8.96
N GLY A 87 -3.87 -29.39 9.99
CA GLY A 87 -3.49 -27.98 10.01
C GLY A 87 -4.14 -27.22 11.18
N PRO A 88 -3.85 -25.91 11.32
CA PRO A 88 -2.91 -25.12 10.52
C PRO A 88 -1.46 -25.25 10.99
N TYR A 89 -0.50 -25.23 10.06
CA TYR A 89 0.93 -25.16 10.37
C TYR A 89 1.41 -23.71 10.41
N THR A 90 1.94 -23.26 11.55
CA THR A 90 2.47 -21.90 11.77
C THR A 90 3.99 -21.95 11.97
N TYR A 91 4.74 -21.24 11.12
CA TYR A 91 6.21 -21.19 11.18
C TYR A 91 6.70 -19.82 11.68
N ARG A 92 7.76 -19.81 12.50
CA ARG A 92 8.35 -18.59 13.10
C ARG A 92 9.55 -18.03 12.32
N SER A 93 10.17 -18.85 11.47
CA SER A 93 11.27 -18.50 10.56
C SER A 93 11.35 -19.54 9.45
N LEU A 94 11.91 -19.18 8.30
CA LEU A 94 12.27 -20.15 7.26
C LEU A 94 13.67 -20.73 7.56
N ASP A 95 13.91 -21.97 7.16
CA ASP A 95 15.23 -22.63 7.19
C ASP A 95 15.68 -23.07 5.79
N TRP A 96 15.03 -22.52 4.76
CA TRP A 96 15.21 -22.92 3.37
C TRP A 96 16.42 -22.27 2.72
N TRP A 97 16.71 -21.01 3.05
CA TRP A 97 17.72 -20.21 2.38
C TRP A 97 19.08 -20.28 3.07
N THR A 98 20.15 -19.95 2.34
CA THR A 98 21.52 -20.16 2.80
C THR A 98 22.08 -19.06 3.72
N ALA A 99 21.38 -17.92 3.82
CA ALA A 99 21.75 -16.80 4.66
C ALA A 99 20.60 -16.45 5.62
N ASP A 100 20.94 -16.05 6.85
CA ASP A 100 19.96 -15.76 7.90
C ASP A 100 19.05 -14.59 7.50
N GLU A 101 19.60 -13.57 6.82
CA GLU A 101 18.85 -12.42 6.33
C GLU A 101 17.81 -12.82 5.28
N CYS A 102 18.11 -13.84 4.46
CA CYS A 102 17.20 -14.36 3.43
C CYS A 102 16.04 -15.17 4.02
N ASN A 103 16.21 -15.70 5.24
CA ASN A 103 15.20 -16.47 5.96
C ASN A 103 14.26 -15.60 6.81
N MET A 104 14.47 -14.28 6.85
CA MET A 104 13.60 -13.35 7.56
C MET A 104 12.21 -13.28 6.91
N ILE A 105 11.19 -13.35 7.76
CA ILE A 105 9.79 -13.12 7.40
C ILE A 105 9.46 -11.68 7.79
N ASN A 106 9.58 -10.79 6.81
CA ASN A 106 9.32 -9.36 6.92
C ASN A 106 7.98 -8.99 6.28
N GLY A 107 7.29 -8.03 6.89
CA GLY A 107 6.10 -7.40 6.33
C GLY A 107 4.78 -8.08 6.66
N THR A 108 3.79 -7.87 5.80
CA THR A 108 2.46 -8.50 5.89
C THR A 108 2.34 -9.66 4.89
N ASP A 109 1.18 -10.31 4.85
CA ASP A 109 0.82 -11.29 3.82
C ASP A 109 0.62 -10.68 2.42
N GLY A 110 0.47 -9.36 2.34
CA GLY A 110 0.29 -8.61 1.08
C GLY A 110 -1.15 -8.23 0.78
N ASP A 111 -2.10 -8.59 1.66
CA ASP A 111 -3.52 -8.28 1.49
C ASP A 111 -3.91 -6.96 2.16
N SER A 112 -3.10 -6.49 3.11
CA SER A 112 -3.26 -5.20 3.77
C SER A 112 -1.93 -4.65 4.26
N PHE A 113 -1.88 -3.33 4.48
CA PHE A 113 -0.72 -2.61 4.99
C PHE A 113 -1.09 -1.75 6.19
N HIS A 114 -0.07 -1.32 6.93
CA HIS A 114 -0.25 -0.38 8.03
C HIS A 114 -0.78 0.99 7.53
N PRO A 115 -1.50 1.76 8.38
CA PRO A 115 -2.04 3.06 7.98
C PRO A 115 -0.96 4.15 7.94
N LEU A 116 -1.32 5.31 7.37
CA LEU A 116 -0.45 6.50 7.29
C LEU A 116 0.83 6.29 6.46
N ILE A 117 0.70 5.55 5.36
CA ILE A 117 1.79 5.27 4.43
C ILE A 117 2.26 6.55 3.75
N THR A 118 3.57 6.68 3.69
CA THR A 118 4.33 7.74 3.03
C THR A 118 4.99 7.23 1.76
N LYS A 119 5.22 8.10 0.78
CA LYS A 119 5.86 7.71 -0.49
C LYS A 119 7.33 7.27 -0.36
N ASP A 120 7.99 7.64 0.74
CA ASP A 120 9.43 7.47 0.92
C ASP A 120 9.77 6.13 1.59
N GLU A 121 8.76 5.40 2.06
CA GLU A 121 8.95 4.11 2.71
C GLU A 121 8.85 2.92 1.74
N VAL A 122 9.48 1.82 2.16
CA VAL A 122 9.45 0.53 1.46
C VAL A 122 8.50 -0.40 2.21
N LEU A 123 7.60 -1.05 1.48
CA LEU A 123 6.65 -1.99 2.08
C LEU A 123 7.14 -3.41 1.86
N TYR A 124 7.28 -4.18 2.94
CA TYR A 124 7.62 -5.60 2.87
C TYR A 124 6.38 -6.46 2.80
N VAL A 125 6.47 -7.56 2.06
CA VAL A 125 5.44 -8.57 1.90
C VAL A 125 6.08 -9.95 1.97
N PHE A 126 5.43 -10.91 2.61
CA PHE A 126 5.79 -12.32 2.57
C PHE A 126 4.78 -13.11 1.74
N PRO A 127 4.94 -13.15 0.40
CA PRO A 127 4.12 -14.00 -0.45
C PRO A 127 4.56 -15.47 -0.31
N SER A 128 3.69 -16.30 0.25
CA SER A 128 3.93 -17.74 0.45
C SER A 128 4.31 -18.48 -0.84
N ASP A 129 3.86 -18.00 -2.00
CA ASP A 129 4.15 -18.60 -3.31
C ASP A 129 5.62 -18.47 -3.73
N PHE A 130 6.29 -17.38 -3.33
CA PHE A 130 7.70 -17.12 -3.64
C PHE A 130 8.64 -17.65 -2.56
N CYS A 131 8.10 -18.11 -1.43
CA CYS A 131 8.86 -18.71 -0.34
C CYS A 131 9.93 -17.79 0.28
N ARG A 132 9.79 -16.47 0.14
CA ARG A 132 10.66 -15.46 0.74
C ARG A 132 9.92 -14.15 0.92
N SER A 133 10.42 -13.30 1.80
CA SER A 133 10.01 -11.90 1.80
C SER A 133 10.51 -11.17 0.55
N VAL A 134 9.64 -10.30 0.04
CA VAL A 134 9.90 -9.34 -1.02
C VAL A 134 9.54 -7.94 -0.51
N TYR A 135 9.99 -6.93 -1.22
CA TYR A 135 9.57 -5.56 -0.95
C TYR A 135 9.06 -4.89 -2.22
N ILE A 136 8.20 -3.91 -2.03
CA ILE A 136 7.64 -3.08 -3.09
C ILE A 136 7.99 -1.62 -2.81
N THR A 137 8.21 -0.87 -3.89
CA THR A 137 8.64 0.53 -3.83
C THR A 137 7.63 1.43 -4.52
N PHE A 138 7.55 2.68 -4.07
CA PHE A 138 6.67 3.67 -4.66
C PHE A 138 7.04 3.93 -6.13
N SER A 139 6.03 3.98 -6.99
CA SER A 139 6.15 4.27 -8.42
C SER A 139 5.47 5.60 -8.75
N ASP A 140 4.15 5.69 -8.54
CA ASP A 140 3.33 6.79 -9.05
C ASP A 140 2.15 7.12 -8.13
N PHE A 141 1.59 8.34 -8.28
CA PHE A 141 0.31 8.70 -7.68
C PHE A 141 -0.84 8.29 -8.59
N GLU A 142 -1.85 7.61 -8.03
CA GLU A 142 -3.00 7.09 -8.76
C GLU A 142 -4.31 7.55 -8.11
N SER A 143 -5.41 7.47 -8.88
CA SER A 143 -6.76 7.64 -8.35
C SER A 143 -7.64 6.46 -8.74
N VAL A 144 -8.19 5.77 -7.73
CA VAL A 144 -9.03 4.58 -7.92
C VAL A 144 -10.41 4.90 -7.35
N GLN A 145 -11.45 4.89 -8.18
CA GLN A 145 -12.82 5.27 -7.79
C GLN A 145 -12.91 6.67 -7.12
N GLY A 146 -12.00 7.58 -7.48
CA GLY A 146 -11.90 8.92 -6.90
C GLY A 146 -11.31 8.97 -5.48
N LEU A 147 -10.69 7.87 -5.03
CA LEU A 147 -9.84 7.81 -3.84
C LEU A 147 -8.37 8.00 -4.23
N PRO A 148 -7.56 8.70 -3.42
CA PRO A 148 -6.12 8.79 -3.66
C PRO A 148 -5.45 7.44 -3.37
N ALA A 149 -4.50 7.05 -4.22
CA ALA A 149 -3.72 5.84 -4.07
C ALA A 149 -2.23 6.09 -4.36
N LEU A 150 -1.37 5.41 -3.63
CA LEU A 150 0.05 5.27 -3.95
C LEU A 150 0.23 3.94 -4.70
N ARG A 151 0.77 4.00 -5.92
CA ARG A 151 1.13 2.81 -6.67
C ARG A 151 2.49 2.32 -6.22
N TYR A 152 2.53 1.11 -5.69
CA TYR A 152 3.74 0.37 -5.40
C TYR A 152 3.95 -0.72 -6.43
N LYS A 153 5.21 -0.98 -6.79
CA LYS A 153 5.62 -2.01 -7.75
C LYS A 153 6.74 -2.86 -7.18
N VAL A 154 6.84 -4.09 -7.69
CA VAL A 154 7.99 -4.94 -7.39
C VAL A 154 9.18 -4.48 -8.24
N PRO A 155 10.28 -4.02 -7.61
CA PRO A 155 11.45 -3.56 -8.34
C PRO A 155 12.28 -4.77 -8.83
N ALA A 156 13.06 -4.60 -9.91
CA ALA A 156 13.78 -5.71 -10.56
C ALA A 156 14.85 -6.33 -9.63
N GLU A 157 15.33 -5.54 -8.68
CA GLU A 157 16.30 -5.87 -7.63
C GLU A 157 15.85 -7.06 -6.77
N ILE A 158 14.54 -7.36 -6.68
CA ILE A 158 14.03 -8.51 -5.91
C ILE A 158 14.53 -9.85 -6.46
N LEU A 159 14.60 -9.97 -7.79
CA LEU A 159 15.02 -11.20 -8.48
C LEU A 159 16.34 -11.02 -9.22
N ALA A 160 17.02 -9.89 -9.05
CA ALA A 160 18.30 -9.63 -9.70
C ALA A 160 19.40 -10.52 -9.12
N ASN A 161 20.37 -10.90 -9.95
CA ASN A 161 21.55 -11.62 -9.53
C ASN A 161 22.56 -10.66 -8.83
N THR A 162 22.41 -10.48 -7.52
CA THR A 162 23.21 -9.56 -6.69
C THR A 162 23.77 -10.27 -5.46
N SER A 163 24.74 -9.64 -4.78
CA SER A 163 25.27 -10.13 -3.48
C SER A 163 24.18 -10.33 -2.44
N ASP A 164 23.23 -9.41 -2.39
CA ASP A 164 22.17 -9.38 -1.39
C ASP A 164 21.16 -10.52 -1.61
N ASN A 165 20.98 -10.93 -2.87
CA ASN A 165 20.14 -12.07 -3.24
C ASN A 165 20.89 -13.41 -3.30
N ALA A 166 22.22 -13.42 -3.09
CA ALA A 166 23.01 -14.64 -3.21
C ALA A 166 22.56 -15.75 -2.23
N GLY A 167 21.98 -15.36 -1.09
CA GLY A 167 21.46 -16.30 -0.09
C GLY A 167 20.27 -17.14 -0.58
N PHE A 168 19.55 -16.68 -1.61
CA PHE A 168 18.42 -17.40 -2.24
C PHE A 168 18.86 -18.43 -3.28
N CYS A 169 20.15 -18.50 -3.59
CA CYS A 169 20.68 -19.43 -4.58
C CYS A 169 21.08 -20.74 -3.90
N ILE A 170 20.36 -21.81 -4.23
CA ILE A 170 20.58 -23.15 -3.69
C ILE A 170 20.98 -24.09 -4.85
N PRO A 171 22.14 -24.77 -4.77
CA PRO A 171 23.17 -24.69 -3.72
C PRO A 171 23.94 -23.35 -3.73
N LYS A 172 24.60 -23.02 -2.61
CA LYS A 172 25.25 -21.71 -2.39
C LYS A 172 26.16 -21.32 -3.56
N GLY A 173 25.94 -20.13 -4.09
CA GLY A 173 26.72 -19.56 -5.21
C GLY A 173 26.26 -19.97 -6.61
N ASN A 174 25.24 -20.84 -6.73
CA ASN A 174 24.72 -21.29 -8.01
C ASN A 174 23.38 -20.61 -8.35
N CYS A 175 23.42 -19.34 -8.74
CA CYS A 175 22.25 -18.59 -9.21
C CYS A 175 22.01 -18.83 -10.70
N LEU A 176 20.76 -19.05 -11.10
CA LEU A 176 20.41 -19.27 -12.51
C LEU A 176 20.56 -18.00 -13.38
N GLY A 177 20.42 -16.82 -12.78
CA GLY A 177 20.46 -15.51 -13.46
C GLY A 177 19.45 -14.54 -12.87
N SER A 178 19.34 -13.35 -13.44
CA SER A 178 18.38 -12.34 -12.97
C SER A 178 16.95 -12.64 -13.44
N GLY A 179 15.97 -12.29 -12.61
CA GLY A 179 14.53 -12.37 -12.89
C GLY A 179 13.90 -13.76 -12.69
N VAL A 180 14.65 -14.70 -12.13
CA VAL A 180 14.16 -16.06 -11.81
C VAL A 180 14.59 -16.48 -10.40
N LEU A 181 13.76 -17.27 -9.73
CA LEU A 181 14.01 -17.79 -8.38
C LEU A 181 13.77 -19.29 -8.33
N ASN A 182 14.77 -20.06 -7.90
CA ASN A 182 14.59 -21.49 -7.64
C ASN A 182 13.88 -21.68 -6.30
N VAL A 183 12.65 -22.18 -6.34
CA VAL A 183 11.80 -22.42 -5.15
C VAL A 183 11.66 -23.92 -4.84
N SER A 184 12.53 -24.76 -5.41
CA SER A 184 12.48 -26.21 -5.22
C SER A 184 12.47 -26.62 -3.75
N VAL A 185 13.24 -25.93 -2.91
CA VAL A 185 13.38 -26.19 -1.47
C VAL A 185 12.05 -26.12 -0.70
N CYS A 186 11.16 -25.19 -1.06
CA CYS A 186 9.86 -25.03 -0.41
C CYS A 186 8.73 -25.75 -1.14
N LYS A 187 9.02 -26.43 -2.25
CA LYS A 187 8.06 -27.20 -3.06
C LYS A 187 8.44 -28.68 -3.10
N ASN A 188 8.86 -29.22 -1.95
CA ASN A 188 9.16 -30.64 -1.76
C ASN A 188 10.16 -31.21 -2.80
N GLY A 189 11.14 -30.41 -3.21
CA GLY A 189 12.17 -30.83 -4.18
C GLY A 189 11.72 -30.79 -5.65
N ALA A 190 10.49 -30.37 -5.96
CA ALA A 190 10.06 -30.19 -7.34
C ALA A 190 10.92 -29.12 -8.03
N PRO A 191 11.31 -29.28 -9.32
CA PRO A 191 12.20 -28.36 -10.02
C PRO A 191 11.49 -27.08 -10.49
N ILE A 192 10.76 -26.41 -9.58
CA ILE A 192 9.96 -25.23 -9.85
C ILE A 192 10.81 -23.96 -9.76
N ILE A 193 10.72 -23.13 -10.79
CA ILE A 193 11.38 -21.82 -10.88
C ILE A 193 10.30 -20.74 -11.03
N MET A 194 10.29 -19.77 -10.13
CA MET A 194 9.38 -18.62 -10.20
C MET A 194 10.01 -17.49 -11.02
N SER A 195 9.20 -16.79 -11.81
CA SER A 195 9.59 -15.56 -12.52
C SER A 195 8.41 -14.60 -12.63
N PHE A 196 8.60 -13.44 -13.24
CA PHE A 196 7.47 -12.65 -13.75
C PHE A 196 6.99 -13.18 -15.11
N PRO A 197 5.75 -12.85 -15.54
CA PRO A 197 5.21 -13.33 -16.80
C PRO A 197 6.09 -12.97 -18.01
N HIS A 198 6.23 -13.92 -18.93
CA HIS A 198 7.12 -13.84 -20.10
C HIS A 198 8.56 -13.42 -19.77
N PHE A 199 9.04 -13.77 -18.56
CA PHE A 199 10.36 -13.38 -18.06
C PHE A 199 10.58 -11.86 -18.04
N TYR A 200 9.53 -11.09 -17.75
CA TYR A 200 9.66 -9.66 -17.47
C TYR A 200 10.67 -9.41 -16.32
N GLN A 201 11.51 -8.38 -16.45
CA GLN A 201 12.62 -8.08 -15.52
C GLN A 201 13.70 -9.20 -15.39
N ALA A 202 13.77 -10.15 -16.33
CA ALA A 202 14.80 -11.19 -16.34
C ALA A 202 15.89 -10.97 -17.39
N ASP A 203 16.98 -11.74 -17.28
CA ASP A 203 18.03 -11.78 -18.29
C ASP A 203 17.46 -12.21 -19.66
N GLU A 204 17.90 -11.56 -20.75
CA GLU A 204 17.42 -11.82 -22.11
C GLU A 204 17.57 -13.30 -22.53
N LYS A 205 18.55 -14.01 -21.98
CA LYS A 205 18.77 -15.44 -22.25
C LYS A 205 17.55 -16.32 -21.97
N PHE A 206 16.71 -15.95 -21.00
CA PHE A 206 15.48 -16.68 -20.68
C PHE A 206 14.39 -16.40 -21.72
N VAL A 207 14.30 -15.16 -22.19
CA VAL A 207 13.36 -14.75 -23.24
C VAL A 207 13.73 -15.38 -24.58
N SER A 208 15.01 -15.33 -24.97
CA SER A 208 15.48 -15.83 -26.26
C SER A 208 15.51 -17.35 -26.36
N ALA A 209 15.52 -18.07 -25.24
CA ALA A 209 15.54 -19.53 -25.21
C ALA A 209 14.21 -20.17 -25.66
N ILE A 210 13.10 -19.42 -25.61
CA ILE A 210 11.75 -19.91 -25.91
C ILE A 210 11.05 -18.93 -26.83
N GLU A 211 10.72 -19.39 -28.04
CA GLU A 211 9.89 -18.62 -28.97
C GLU A 211 8.49 -18.37 -28.37
N GLY A 212 7.99 -17.14 -28.49
CA GLY A 212 6.69 -16.71 -27.93
C GLY A 212 6.79 -15.97 -26.59
N MET A 213 7.98 -15.81 -26.01
CA MET A 213 8.19 -14.94 -24.86
C MET A 213 8.28 -13.47 -25.30
N HIS A 214 7.30 -12.65 -24.88
CA HIS A 214 7.21 -11.22 -25.22
C HIS A 214 6.95 -10.39 -23.96
N PRO A 215 7.98 -10.11 -23.14
CA PRO A 215 7.80 -9.33 -21.92
C PRO A 215 7.27 -7.93 -22.22
N ASN A 216 6.17 -7.55 -21.56
CA ASN A 216 5.57 -6.22 -21.66
C ASN A 216 5.29 -5.69 -20.25
N LYS A 217 5.70 -4.46 -19.97
CA LYS A 217 5.54 -3.84 -18.66
C LYS A 217 4.07 -3.77 -18.22
N GLU A 218 3.18 -3.28 -19.07
CA GLU A 218 1.77 -3.06 -18.71
C GLU A 218 1.05 -4.37 -18.36
N TYR A 219 1.34 -5.44 -19.09
CA TYR A 219 0.71 -6.74 -18.90
C TYR A 219 1.39 -7.63 -17.86
N HIS A 220 2.70 -7.46 -17.62
CA HIS A 220 3.48 -8.40 -16.82
C HIS A 220 4.07 -7.79 -15.55
N GLU A 221 3.95 -6.49 -15.32
CA GLU A 221 4.35 -5.90 -14.02
C GLU A 221 3.38 -6.28 -12.91
N THR A 222 3.92 -6.49 -11.70
CA THR A 222 3.12 -6.59 -10.48
C THR A 222 3.02 -5.22 -9.82
N PHE A 223 1.80 -4.79 -9.51
CA PHE A 223 1.55 -3.52 -8.83
C PHE A 223 0.42 -3.63 -7.81
N VAL A 224 0.43 -2.71 -6.86
CA VAL A 224 -0.63 -2.52 -5.85
C VAL A 224 -0.85 -1.03 -5.63
N ASP A 225 -2.10 -0.60 -5.71
CA ASP A 225 -2.55 0.77 -5.48
C ASP A 225 -3.17 0.83 -4.07
N ILE A 226 -2.47 1.48 -3.14
CA ILE A 226 -2.79 1.48 -1.71
C ILE A 226 -3.29 2.87 -1.29
N ASN A 227 -4.37 2.95 -0.52
CA ASN A 227 -4.77 4.22 0.07
C ASN A 227 -3.78 4.63 1.17
N PRO A 228 -3.12 5.80 1.08
CA PRO A 228 -2.06 6.17 2.02
C PRO A 228 -2.58 6.40 3.45
N LEU A 229 -3.84 6.83 3.59
CA LEU A 229 -4.39 7.13 4.91
C LEU A 229 -4.73 5.86 5.68
N THR A 230 -5.29 4.85 5.02
CA THR A 230 -5.80 3.64 5.68
C THR A 230 -4.95 2.39 5.53
N GLY A 231 -4.03 2.35 4.55
CA GLY A 231 -3.27 1.14 4.22
C GLY A 231 -4.08 0.06 3.48
N ILE A 232 -5.31 0.37 3.07
CA ILE A 232 -6.20 -0.56 2.35
C ILE A 232 -5.84 -0.57 0.85
N ILE A 233 -5.78 -1.76 0.26
CA ILE A 233 -5.59 -1.97 -1.17
C ILE A 233 -6.86 -1.61 -1.93
N LEU A 234 -6.75 -0.72 -2.92
CA LEU A 234 -7.86 -0.27 -3.76
C LEU A 234 -7.91 -0.98 -5.11
N ARG A 235 -6.73 -1.26 -5.68
CA ARG A 235 -6.57 -2.00 -6.93
C ARG A 235 -5.22 -2.71 -6.91
N ALA A 236 -5.14 -3.96 -7.33
CA ALA A 236 -3.86 -4.65 -7.46
C ALA A 236 -3.88 -5.67 -8.59
N ALA A 237 -2.69 -6.01 -9.08
CA ALA A 237 -2.46 -7.14 -9.95
C ALA A 237 -1.15 -7.82 -9.51
N LYS A 238 -1.27 -8.94 -8.80
CA LYS A 238 -0.16 -9.82 -8.44
C LYS A 238 0.03 -10.81 -9.58
N ARG A 239 1.16 -10.68 -10.28
CA ARG A 239 1.46 -11.45 -11.48
C ARG A 239 2.76 -12.21 -11.32
N PHE A 240 2.72 -13.51 -11.52
CA PHE A 240 3.90 -14.37 -11.44
C PHE A 240 3.75 -15.58 -12.35
N GLN A 241 4.88 -16.16 -12.72
CA GLN A 241 4.99 -17.26 -13.65
C GLN A 241 5.64 -18.46 -12.98
N ILE A 242 5.02 -19.62 -13.18
CA ILE A 242 5.52 -20.92 -12.74
C ILE A 242 6.24 -21.54 -13.94
N ASN A 243 7.51 -21.85 -13.73
CA ASN A 243 8.36 -22.51 -14.70
C ASN A 243 8.92 -23.81 -14.10
N VAL A 244 9.36 -24.71 -14.97
CA VAL A 244 10.03 -25.96 -14.60
C VAL A 244 11.43 -25.96 -15.18
N TYR A 245 12.43 -26.23 -14.35
CA TYR A 245 13.80 -26.41 -14.83
C TYR A 245 13.94 -27.78 -15.49
N VAL A 246 14.16 -27.80 -16.80
CA VAL A 246 14.30 -29.03 -17.59
C VAL A 246 15.73 -29.16 -18.10
N ARG A 247 16.25 -30.40 -18.09
CA ARG A 247 17.56 -30.74 -18.65
C ARG A 247 17.58 -32.19 -19.11
N LYS A 248 18.48 -32.49 -20.04
CA LYS A 248 18.80 -33.86 -20.42
C LYS A 248 19.44 -34.62 -19.25
N LEU A 249 19.01 -35.87 -19.07
CA LEU A 249 19.60 -36.84 -18.15
C LEU A 249 19.88 -38.13 -18.92
N ASP A 250 21.13 -38.56 -18.96
CA ASP A 250 21.52 -39.78 -19.69
C ASP A 250 20.88 -41.04 -19.09
N ASP A 251 20.55 -41.02 -17.80
CA ASP A 251 19.90 -42.13 -17.08
C ASP A 251 18.37 -42.21 -17.32
N PHE A 252 17.74 -41.17 -17.87
CA PHE A 252 16.29 -41.07 -18.04
C PHE A 252 15.91 -40.81 -19.50
N ILE A 253 15.43 -41.85 -20.18
CA ILE A 253 15.07 -41.83 -21.61
C ILE A 253 13.95 -40.82 -21.93
N GLU A 254 13.08 -40.53 -20.96
CA GLU A 254 11.96 -39.59 -21.07
C GLU A 254 12.43 -38.16 -21.37
N THR A 255 13.65 -37.82 -20.95
CA THR A 255 14.24 -36.49 -21.21
C THR A 255 14.77 -36.34 -22.63
N GLY A 256 14.98 -37.46 -23.34
CA GLY A 256 15.49 -37.47 -24.72
C GLY A 256 16.74 -36.62 -24.90
N ASN A 257 16.69 -35.69 -25.86
CA ASN A 257 17.75 -34.71 -26.13
C ASN A 257 17.29 -33.28 -25.84
N ILE A 258 16.47 -33.09 -24.80
CA ILE A 258 15.97 -31.76 -24.45
C ILE A 258 17.11 -30.80 -24.08
N GLN A 259 17.01 -29.55 -24.52
CA GLN A 259 17.94 -28.50 -24.11
C GLN A 259 17.75 -28.15 -22.64
N THR A 260 18.82 -27.68 -21.99
CA THR A 260 18.74 -27.22 -20.60
C THR A 260 18.16 -25.81 -20.58
N LEU A 261 16.95 -25.63 -20.04
CA LEU A 261 16.28 -24.34 -19.99
C LEU A 261 15.24 -24.25 -18.85
N VAL A 262 14.78 -23.02 -18.57
CA VAL A 262 13.68 -22.74 -17.64
C VAL A 262 12.39 -22.71 -18.45
N PHE A 263 11.62 -23.78 -18.41
CA PHE A 263 10.45 -23.99 -19.27
C PHE A 263 9.18 -23.39 -18.64
N PRO A 264 8.51 -22.39 -19.27
CA PRO A 264 7.31 -21.77 -18.74
C PRO A 264 6.11 -22.71 -18.84
N VAL A 265 5.39 -22.89 -17.73
CA VAL A 265 4.18 -23.72 -17.69
C VAL A 265 2.94 -22.84 -17.75
N MET A 266 2.85 -21.85 -16.86
CA MET A 266 1.74 -20.92 -16.79
C MET A 266 2.12 -19.66 -16.01
N TYR A 267 1.40 -18.57 -16.24
CA TYR A 267 1.41 -17.41 -15.34
C TYR A 267 0.03 -17.17 -14.75
N ILE A 268 -0.01 -16.55 -13.57
CA ILE A 268 -1.22 -16.25 -12.82
C ILE A 268 -1.29 -14.72 -12.66
N ASN A 269 -2.50 -14.17 -12.82
CA ASN A 269 -2.81 -12.78 -12.53
C ASN A 269 -3.92 -12.75 -11.47
N GLU A 270 -3.52 -12.55 -10.23
CA GLU A 270 -4.42 -12.35 -9.10
C GLU A 270 -4.71 -10.85 -8.97
N SER A 271 -5.92 -10.45 -9.33
CA SER A 271 -6.29 -9.04 -9.43
C SER A 271 -7.47 -8.70 -8.54
N VAL A 272 -7.41 -7.52 -7.94
CA VAL A 272 -8.50 -6.98 -7.13
C VAL A 272 -8.79 -5.54 -7.56
N LEU A 273 -10.06 -5.16 -7.50
CA LEU A 273 -10.52 -3.79 -7.68
C LEU A 273 -11.66 -3.54 -6.69
N ILE A 274 -11.54 -2.47 -5.91
CA ILE A 274 -12.58 -2.03 -5.00
C ILE A 274 -13.87 -1.69 -5.75
N ASP A 275 -14.99 -2.22 -5.28
CA ASP A 275 -16.31 -1.92 -5.81
C ASP A 275 -16.76 -0.49 -5.42
N LYS A 276 -17.74 0.03 -6.14
CA LYS A 276 -18.20 1.42 -5.96
C LYS A 276 -18.85 1.65 -4.59
N GLU A 277 -19.52 0.65 -4.02
CA GLU A 277 -20.18 0.80 -2.73
C GLU A 277 -19.14 0.92 -1.62
N THR A 278 -18.20 -0.02 -1.55
CA THR A 278 -17.11 0.00 -0.58
C THR A 278 -16.23 1.24 -0.74
N ALA A 279 -15.94 1.64 -1.99
CA ALA A 279 -15.22 2.88 -2.27
C ALA A 279 -15.99 4.12 -1.77
N SER A 280 -17.31 4.16 -1.91
CA SER A 280 -18.12 5.29 -1.43
C SER A 280 -18.13 5.40 0.10
N ARG A 281 -18.17 4.25 0.80
CA ARG A 281 -18.06 4.19 2.26
C ARG A 281 -16.70 4.70 2.73
N LEU A 282 -15.62 4.20 2.13
CA LEU A 282 -14.27 4.65 2.43
C LEU A 282 -14.08 6.15 2.12
N LYS A 283 -14.65 6.63 1.01
CA LYS A 283 -14.63 8.05 0.64
C LYS A 283 -15.35 8.92 1.67
N SER A 284 -16.48 8.47 2.22
CA SER A 284 -17.19 9.18 3.29
C SER A 284 -16.33 9.34 4.55
N VAL A 285 -15.64 8.27 4.94
CA VAL A 285 -14.71 8.28 6.09
C VAL A 285 -13.56 9.25 5.82
N ILE A 286 -12.93 9.17 4.65
CA ILE A 286 -11.81 10.04 4.27
C ILE A 286 -12.24 11.51 4.19
N ASN A 287 -13.40 11.80 3.60
CA ASN A 287 -13.92 13.17 3.51
C ASN A 287 -14.21 13.76 4.89
N THR A 288 -14.80 12.98 5.79
CA THR A 288 -15.04 13.40 7.17
C THR A 288 -13.72 13.73 7.86
N THR A 289 -12.72 12.88 7.71
CA THR A 289 -11.36 13.12 8.20
C THR A 289 -10.73 14.39 7.62
N LEU A 290 -10.86 14.61 6.32
CA LEU A 290 -10.32 15.78 5.64
C LEU A 290 -11.02 17.07 6.08
N ILE A 291 -12.32 17.04 6.34
CA ILE A 291 -13.05 18.18 6.91
C ILE A 291 -12.52 18.48 8.33
N VAL A 292 -12.40 17.46 9.18
CA VAL A 292 -11.94 17.62 10.58
C VAL A 292 -10.52 18.18 10.64
N THR A 293 -9.60 17.67 9.83
CA THR A 293 -8.21 18.17 9.77
C THR A 293 -8.12 19.59 9.24
N ASN A 294 -9.08 20.05 8.43
CA ASN A 294 -9.12 21.39 7.87
C ASN A 294 -9.92 22.42 8.68
N ILE A 295 -10.53 22.02 9.81
CA ILE A 295 -11.23 22.94 10.72
C ILE A 295 -10.39 24.20 11.07
N PRO A 296 -9.09 24.11 11.41
CA PRO A 296 -8.31 25.29 11.74
C PRO A 296 -8.22 26.30 10.59
N TYR A 297 -8.15 25.85 9.33
CA TYR A 297 -8.14 26.75 8.17
C TYR A 297 -9.50 27.44 7.97
N ILE A 298 -10.60 26.73 8.25
CA ILE A 298 -11.95 27.32 8.22
C ILE A 298 -12.07 28.42 9.29
N ILE A 299 -11.59 28.17 10.51
CA ILE A 299 -11.54 29.15 11.59
C ILE A 299 -10.66 30.35 11.19
N MET A 300 -9.53 30.11 10.53
CA MET A 300 -8.65 31.17 10.01
C MET A 300 -9.39 32.06 9.00
N ALA A 301 -10.07 31.47 8.03
CA ALA A 301 -10.82 32.19 7.01
C ALA A 301 -11.91 33.06 7.61
N LEU A 302 -12.64 32.55 8.62
CA LEU A 302 -13.62 33.34 9.38
C LEU A 302 -12.96 34.49 10.16
N GLY A 303 -11.81 34.25 10.77
CA GLY A 303 -11.03 35.28 11.46
C GLY A 303 -10.61 36.42 10.53
N VAL A 304 -10.10 36.08 9.33
CA VAL A 304 -9.74 37.05 8.29
C VAL A 304 -10.99 37.82 7.81
N PHE A 305 -12.10 37.12 7.56
CA PHE A 305 -13.35 37.74 7.12
C PHE A 305 -13.87 38.77 8.11
N PHE A 306 -13.92 38.45 9.41
CA PHE A 306 -14.30 39.42 10.43
C PHE A 306 -13.30 40.58 10.57
N GLY A 307 -12.01 40.33 10.33
CA GLY A 307 -10.98 41.37 10.27
C GLY A 307 -11.19 42.35 9.11
N LEU A 308 -11.59 41.85 7.95
CA LEU A 308 -11.95 42.68 6.79
C LEU A 308 -13.22 43.50 7.06
N ILE A 309 -14.22 42.93 7.74
CA ILE A 309 -15.42 43.67 8.16
C ILE A 309 -15.03 44.77 9.16
N PHE A 310 -14.20 44.45 10.15
CA PHE A 310 -13.74 45.42 11.15
C PHE A 310 -12.99 46.59 10.49
N THR A 311 -12.04 46.31 9.60
CA THR A 311 -11.29 47.34 8.88
C THR A 311 -12.19 48.19 7.98
N TRP A 312 -13.15 47.58 7.28
CA TRP A 312 -14.12 48.31 6.47
C TRP A 312 -15.01 49.24 7.32
N LEU A 313 -15.51 48.75 8.46
CA LEU A 313 -16.29 49.56 9.41
C LEU A 313 -15.44 50.71 10.00
N ALA A 314 -14.16 50.48 10.26
CA ALA A 314 -13.23 51.48 10.78
C ALA A 314 -13.00 52.61 9.76
N CYS A 315 -12.71 52.25 8.51
CA CYS A 315 -12.50 53.21 7.42
C CYS A 315 -13.76 54.03 7.12
N ARG A 316 -14.96 53.44 7.24
CA ARG A 316 -16.23 54.14 7.03
C ARG A 316 -16.58 55.10 8.18
N GLY A 317 -16.15 54.80 9.41
CA GLY A 317 -16.34 55.66 10.58
C GLY A 317 -15.44 56.90 10.59
N GLN A 318 -14.22 56.81 10.04
CA GLN A 318 -13.32 57.97 9.93
C GLN A 318 -13.85 59.01 8.93
N GLY A 319 -14.51 58.60 7.85
CA GLY A 319 -15.08 59.53 6.85
C GLY A 319 -16.19 60.46 7.34
N SER A 320 -16.77 60.25 8.54
CA SER A 320 -17.77 61.17 9.12
C SER A 320 -17.20 62.09 10.21
N THR A 321 -15.90 61.99 10.54
CA THR A 321 -15.29 62.76 11.64
C THR A 321 -14.38 63.88 11.14
N ASP A 322 -14.15 63.96 9.82
CA ASP A 322 -13.33 64.99 9.15
C ASP A 322 -14.14 66.22 8.68
N GLU A 323 -15.41 66.38 9.07
CA GLU A 323 -16.06 67.70 9.01
C GLU A 323 -15.59 68.54 10.21
N GLY A 324 -14.39 69.11 10.08
CA GLY A 324 -13.86 70.09 11.02
C GLY A 324 -14.88 71.20 11.31
N THR A 325 -15.01 71.55 12.59
CA THR A 325 -15.97 72.54 13.10
C THR A 325 -15.68 73.91 12.46
N ALA A 326 -16.72 74.70 12.16
CA ALA A 326 -16.60 75.97 11.44
C ALA A 326 -15.59 76.96 12.07
N ASP A 327 -15.29 76.85 13.37
CA ASP A 327 -14.31 77.67 14.09
C ASP A 327 -12.85 77.45 13.64
N GLU A 328 -12.49 76.28 13.11
CA GLU A 328 -11.13 76.03 12.59
C GLU A 328 -10.88 76.67 11.21
N ARG A 329 -11.93 77.21 10.56
CA ARG A 329 -11.84 77.87 9.24
C ARG A 329 -11.76 79.39 9.32
N ALA A 330 -11.74 79.98 10.51
CA ALA A 330 -11.66 81.44 10.65
C ALA A 330 -10.22 81.94 10.39
N PRO A 331 -10.00 82.90 9.47
CA PRO A 331 -8.68 83.45 9.24
C PRO A 331 -8.25 84.30 10.45
N LEU A 332 -7.04 84.03 10.96
CA LEU A 332 -6.38 84.82 12.00
C LEU A 332 -6.00 86.20 11.43
N ILE A 333 -6.94 87.13 11.36
CA ILE A 333 -6.65 88.54 11.15
C ILE A 333 -6.85 89.27 12.48
N ARG A 334 -5.71 89.56 13.13
CA ARG A 334 -5.59 90.58 14.18
C ARG A 334 -5.51 91.94 13.49
N THR A 335 -6.44 92.84 13.81
CA THR A 335 -6.24 94.29 13.69
C THR A 335 -6.25 94.90 15.07
#